data_AF-A0A432H969-F1
#
_entry.id   AF-A0A432H969-F1
#
_cell.length_a   1.000
_cell.length_b   1.000
_cell.length_c   1.000
_cell.angle_alpha   90.00
_cell.angle_beta   90.00
_cell.angle_gamma   90.00
#
_symmetry.space_group_name_H-M   'P 1'
#
loop_
_entity.id
_entity.type
_entity.pdbx_description
1 polymer ?
#
loop_
_entity_poly.entity_id
_entity_poly.type
_entity_poly.pdbx_seq_one_letter_code
_entity_poly.pdbx_strand_id
1 'polypeptide(L)'
;MKTLSMSRNHLRSISRHRSRESGWHQPTTTSGRDWRELVSSSMLIVHGRGYRMDDRWIQEQIDNWVSDFLIDDAGDRVDPALAPHAQEILATFLRHSCSVRQVAPDAIEEGDIRAGLLDGLGSLSLPEKLQPLVPQLVGEFLADLQRRGRLAGGETHMHLVLALKDAFLRSQRGEVESIDRIAAKIGRNDRCPCGSGKKYKKCCLHLLDGDDQ
;
A
#
# COMPACT_ATOMS: atom_id res chain seq x y z
N MET A 1 5.22 59.95 40.96
CA MET A 1 5.38 61.37 40.56
C MET A 1 6.71 61.54 39.82
N LYS A 2 6.66 61.71 38.49
CA LYS A 2 7.62 62.46 37.65
C LYS A 2 7.01 62.58 36.25
N THR A 3 6.84 63.81 35.82
CA THR A 3 6.32 64.32 34.55
C THR A 3 7.44 64.49 33.51
N LEU A 4 7.04 64.80 32.25
CA LEU A 4 7.77 65.32 31.06
C LEU A 4 7.76 64.29 29.90
N SER A 5 6.97 64.41 28.82
CA SER A 5 6.73 65.48 27.81
C SER A 5 7.80 65.57 26.70
N MET A 6 7.35 65.18 25.48
CA MET A 6 7.70 65.62 24.12
C MET A 6 9.15 65.57 23.62
N SER A 7 9.38 64.93 22.45
CA SER A 7 9.38 65.66 21.16
C SER A 7 9.61 64.75 19.94
N ARG A 8 9.09 65.21 18.79
CA ARG A 8 9.11 64.63 17.44
C ARG A 8 10.37 65.06 16.65
N ASN A 9 10.65 64.27 15.59
CA ASN A 9 11.38 64.53 14.33
C ASN A 9 12.46 63.45 14.13
N HIS A 10 12.59 62.79 12.98
CA HIS A 10 12.75 63.40 11.66
C HIS A 10 12.41 62.41 10.54
N LEU A 11 11.60 62.87 9.58
CA LEU A 11 11.43 62.29 8.24
C LEU A 11 12.73 62.43 7.41
N ARG A 12 13.15 61.34 6.76
CA ARG A 12 13.89 61.33 5.48
C ARG A 12 13.38 60.13 4.68
N SER A 13 12.50 60.33 3.69
CA SER A 13 12.86 60.63 2.29
C SER A 13 13.87 59.62 1.72
N ILE A 14 13.38 58.50 1.16
CA ILE A 14 14.11 57.76 0.13
C ILE A 14 13.24 57.74 -1.13
N SER A 15 13.80 58.44 -2.11
CA SER A 15 13.28 58.74 -3.43
C SER A 15 13.22 57.49 -4.31
N ARG A 16 12.17 57.44 -5.14
CA ARG A 16 12.02 56.52 -6.28
C ARG A 16 13.23 56.66 -7.21
N HIS A 17 13.97 55.58 -7.42
CA HIS A 17 14.80 55.42 -8.60
C HIS A 17 14.19 54.39 -9.54
N ARG A 18 13.59 54.95 -10.60
CA ARG A 18 13.22 54.28 -11.84
C ARG A 18 14.48 54.21 -12.70
N SER A 19 14.99 53.01 -12.96
CA SER A 19 15.96 52.73 -14.03
C SER A 19 15.37 51.58 -14.83
N ARG A 20 14.79 51.90 -15.99
CA ARG A 20 15.45 51.87 -17.31
C ARG A 20 15.56 50.44 -17.82
N GLU A 21 14.53 50.12 -18.59
CA GLU A 21 14.39 49.02 -19.52
C GLU A 21 15.58 49.00 -20.49
N SER A 22 16.31 47.89 -20.50
CA SER A 22 17.20 47.51 -21.60
C SER A 22 16.62 46.23 -22.19
N GLY A 23 16.17 46.36 -23.44
CA GLY A 23 15.38 45.38 -24.16
C GLY A 23 16.11 44.07 -24.42
N TRP A 24 15.41 42.99 -24.16
CA TRP A 24 15.70 41.70 -24.77
C TRP A 24 14.88 41.60 -26.05
N HIS A 25 15.60 41.58 -27.17
CA HIS A 25 15.07 41.32 -28.50
C HIS A 25 14.29 40.00 -28.51
N GLN A 26 13.08 40.02 -29.08
CA GLN A 26 12.34 38.80 -29.37
C GLN A 26 12.91 38.13 -30.64
N PRO A 27 13.24 36.83 -30.61
CA PRO A 27 13.32 36.05 -31.83
C PRO A 27 11.88 35.72 -32.24
N THR A 28 11.46 36.29 -33.38
CA THR A 28 10.25 35.85 -34.06
C THR A 28 10.53 34.57 -34.83
N THR A 29 9.51 33.72 -34.89
CA THR A 29 9.30 32.55 -35.77
C THR A 29 9.64 31.15 -35.23
N THR A 30 8.54 30.45 -34.91
CA THR A 30 8.18 29.12 -35.43
C THR A 30 8.87 27.88 -34.83
N SER A 31 8.32 27.37 -33.72
CA SER A 31 7.61 26.08 -33.71
C SER A 31 7.11 25.83 -32.28
N GLY A 32 5.78 25.74 -32.14
CA GLY A 32 5.14 25.47 -30.86
C GLY A 32 5.46 24.04 -30.42
N ARG A 33 6.04 23.92 -29.23
CA ARG A 33 5.78 22.79 -28.33
C ARG A 33 5.43 23.37 -26.98
N ASP A 34 4.14 23.29 -26.68
CA ASP A 34 3.54 23.71 -25.44
C ASP A 34 3.98 22.75 -24.33
N TRP A 35 4.64 23.28 -23.30
CA TRP A 35 5.05 22.47 -22.14
C TRP A 35 3.85 21.94 -21.34
N ARG A 36 2.63 22.45 -21.60
CA ARG A 36 1.38 21.93 -21.04
C ARG A 36 0.85 20.69 -21.77
N GLU A 37 1.38 20.34 -22.95
CA GLU A 37 1.00 19.11 -23.68
C GLU A 37 1.88 17.89 -23.34
N LEU A 38 3.08 18.09 -22.78
CA LEU A 38 3.99 16.99 -22.42
C LEU A 38 3.67 16.31 -21.08
N VAL A 39 2.73 16.85 -20.29
CA VAL A 39 2.23 16.19 -19.05
C VAL A 39 0.96 15.36 -19.31
N SER A 40 0.47 15.32 -20.55
CA SER A 40 -0.83 14.71 -20.87
C SER A 40 -0.78 13.39 -21.63
N SER A 41 0.39 12.74 -21.77
CA SER A 41 0.55 11.57 -22.66
C SER A 41 1.10 10.28 -22.03
N SER A 42 0.87 10.06 -20.74
CA SER A 42 1.05 8.74 -20.10
C SER A 42 -0.01 8.48 -19.01
N MET A 43 -1.27 8.81 -19.29
CA MET A 43 -2.40 8.35 -18.47
C MET A 43 -3.44 7.69 -19.37
N LEU A 44 -3.03 6.61 -20.02
CA LEU A 44 -3.95 5.60 -20.51
C LEU A 44 -4.08 4.57 -19.40
N ILE A 45 -5.19 4.65 -18.66
CA ILE A 45 -5.70 3.56 -17.83
C ILE A 45 -6.05 2.42 -18.81
N VAL A 46 -5.08 1.56 -19.09
CA VAL A 46 -5.30 0.31 -19.81
C VAL A 46 -5.85 -0.68 -18.80
N HIS A 47 -7.17 -0.75 -18.70
CA HIS A 47 -7.83 -1.90 -18.10
C HIS A 47 -7.47 -3.14 -18.93
N GLY A 48 -6.69 -4.07 -18.37
CA GLY A 48 -6.69 -5.47 -18.82
C GLY A 48 -5.46 -6.01 -19.55
N ARG A 49 -4.23 -5.56 -19.24
CA ARG A 49 -3.02 -6.36 -19.54
C ARG A 49 -2.18 -6.50 -18.29
N GLY A 50 -2.06 -7.73 -17.78
CA GLY A 50 -1.22 -8.04 -16.63
C GLY A 50 0.21 -7.57 -16.87
N TYR A 51 0.67 -6.65 -16.03
CA TYR A 51 2.05 -6.20 -15.97
C TYR A 51 2.88 -7.30 -15.29
N ARG A 52 4.05 -7.64 -15.84
CA ARG A 52 4.95 -8.60 -15.19
C ARG A 52 5.65 -7.82 -14.07
N MET A 53 5.54 -8.27 -12.82
CA MET A 53 6.03 -7.54 -11.62
C MET A 53 7.54 -7.21 -11.57
N ASP A 54 8.31 -7.59 -12.59
CA ASP A 54 9.67 -7.09 -12.84
C ASP A 54 9.69 -5.67 -13.42
N ASP A 55 8.51 -5.08 -13.64
CA ASP A 55 8.36 -3.73 -14.14
C ASP A 55 8.85 -2.72 -13.08
N ARG A 56 10.10 -2.27 -13.25
CA ARG A 56 10.73 -1.16 -12.51
C ARG A 56 9.77 -0.01 -12.22
N TRP A 57 8.87 0.28 -13.16
CA TRP A 57 7.83 1.28 -13.03
C TRP A 57 6.85 1.05 -11.86
N ILE A 58 6.41 -0.20 -11.62
CA ILE A 58 5.51 -0.52 -10.49
C ILE A 58 6.23 -0.29 -9.17
N GLN A 59 7.51 -0.67 -9.10
CA GLN A 59 8.35 -0.47 -7.92
C GLN A 59 8.53 1.03 -7.62
N GLU A 60 8.87 1.81 -8.66
CA GLU A 60 8.98 3.27 -8.56
C GLU A 60 7.65 3.92 -8.14
N GLN A 61 6.51 3.46 -8.69
CA GLN A 61 5.20 3.98 -8.31
C GLN A 61 4.89 3.70 -6.84
N ILE A 62 5.16 2.48 -6.35
CA ILE A 62 4.99 2.12 -4.94
C ILE A 62 5.87 3.01 -4.06
N ASP A 63 7.15 3.16 -4.39
CA ASP A 63 8.08 3.96 -3.59
C ASP A 63 7.68 5.43 -3.55
N ASN A 64 7.19 5.98 -4.67
CA ASN A 64 6.67 7.35 -4.72
C ASN A 64 5.43 7.50 -3.83
N TRP A 65 4.49 6.56 -3.89
CA TRP A 65 3.26 6.63 -3.07
C TRP A 65 3.53 6.54 -1.58
N VAL A 66 4.47 5.66 -1.20
CA VAL A 66 4.92 5.53 0.20
C VAL A 66 5.64 6.80 0.64
N SER A 67 6.53 7.36 -0.19
CA SER A 67 7.25 8.58 0.14
C SER A 67 6.31 9.77 0.31
N ASP A 68 5.33 9.94 -0.59
CA ASP A 68 4.30 10.98 -0.48
C ASP A 68 3.52 10.88 0.85
N PHE A 69 3.18 9.66 1.27
CA PHE A 69 2.47 9.44 2.53
C PHE A 69 3.31 9.83 3.74
N LEU A 70 4.61 9.49 3.74
CA LEU A 70 5.51 9.73 4.88
C LEU A 70 6.01 11.17 4.99
N ILE A 71 5.97 11.95 3.91
CA ILE A 71 6.40 13.37 3.91
C ILE A 71 5.27 14.33 4.32
N ASP A 72 4.01 13.91 4.16
CA ASP A 72 2.84 14.76 4.46
C ASP A 72 2.38 14.69 5.93
N ASP A 73 1.38 15.51 6.31
CA ASP A 73 0.74 15.54 7.65
C ASP A 73 0.23 14.18 8.17
N ALA A 74 0.09 13.19 7.29
CA ALA A 74 -0.24 11.81 7.65
C ALA A 74 1.00 11.07 8.19
N GLY A 75 2.18 11.29 7.60
CA GLY A 75 3.46 10.79 8.06
C GLY A 75 3.84 11.29 9.46
N ASP A 76 3.50 12.54 9.77
CA ASP A 76 3.70 13.14 11.11
C ASP A 76 2.92 12.42 12.23
N ARG A 77 1.91 11.62 11.89
CA ARG A 77 1.11 10.85 12.87
C ARG A 77 1.70 9.47 13.14
N VAL A 78 2.67 9.04 12.35
CA VAL A 78 3.35 7.76 12.55
C VAL A 78 4.13 7.83 13.85
N ASP A 79 4.04 6.78 14.66
CA ASP A 79 4.77 6.69 15.92
C ASP A 79 6.28 6.93 15.68
N PRO A 80 6.94 7.85 16.41
CA PRO A 80 8.35 8.18 16.19
C PRO A 80 9.30 6.97 16.28
N ALA A 81 8.96 5.95 17.06
CA ALA A 81 9.75 4.73 17.16
C ALA A 81 9.54 3.81 15.94
N LEU A 82 8.39 3.90 15.26
CA LEU A 82 8.09 3.14 14.05
C LEU A 82 8.54 3.86 12.77
N ALA A 83 8.59 5.19 12.77
CA ALA A 83 8.92 6.02 11.60
C ALA A 83 10.18 5.58 10.83
N PRO A 84 11.31 5.18 11.46
CA PRO A 84 12.49 4.70 10.73
C PRO A 84 12.25 3.42 9.90
N HIS A 85 11.22 2.65 10.25
CA HIS A 85 10.87 1.39 9.58
C HIS A 85 9.69 1.56 8.61
N ALA A 86 8.98 2.70 8.65
CA ALA A 86 7.70 2.86 7.96
C ALA A 86 7.82 2.72 6.44
N GLN A 87 8.87 3.28 5.82
CA GLN A 87 9.12 3.15 4.37
C GLN A 87 9.22 1.69 3.95
N GLU A 88 10.05 0.92 4.65
CA GLU A 88 10.30 -0.48 4.31
C GLU A 88 9.06 -1.34 4.56
N ILE A 89 8.35 -1.11 5.67
CA ILE A 89 7.09 -1.79 5.99
C ILE A 89 6.06 -1.59 4.87
N LEU A 90 5.75 -0.33 4.54
CA LEU A 90 4.70 0.00 3.59
C LEU A 90 5.03 -0.47 2.18
N ALA A 91 6.28 -0.28 1.74
CA ALA A 91 6.72 -0.70 0.42
C ALA A 91 6.73 -2.24 0.31
N THR A 92 7.22 -2.95 1.32
CA THR A 92 7.21 -4.43 1.35
C THR A 92 5.79 -4.98 1.33
N PHE A 93 4.90 -4.42 2.17
CA PHE A 93 3.48 -4.76 2.20
C PHE A 93 2.84 -4.61 0.81
N LEU A 94 3.00 -3.45 0.17
CA LEU A 94 2.31 -3.16 -1.08
C LEU A 94 2.90 -3.96 -2.25
N ARG A 95 4.23 -4.13 -2.30
CA ARG A 95 4.91 -5.00 -3.27
C ARG A 95 4.40 -6.43 -3.18
N HIS A 96 4.33 -6.99 -1.98
CA HIS A 96 3.84 -8.34 -1.80
C HIS A 96 2.37 -8.45 -2.23
N SER A 97 1.52 -7.51 -1.79
CA SER A 97 0.10 -7.46 -2.19
C SER A 97 -0.05 -7.48 -3.72
N CYS A 98 0.67 -6.63 -4.44
CA CYS A 98 0.64 -6.59 -5.90
C CYS A 98 1.13 -7.90 -6.54
N SER A 99 2.10 -8.57 -5.91
CA SER A 99 2.70 -9.80 -6.44
C SER A 99 1.78 -11.02 -6.41
N VAL A 100 0.78 -11.06 -5.51
CA VAL A 100 -0.15 -12.20 -5.33
C VAL A 100 -0.91 -12.49 -6.63
N ARG A 101 -1.47 -11.46 -7.25
CA ARG A 101 -2.22 -11.56 -8.50
C ARG A 101 -1.53 -10.90 -9.70
N GLN A 102 -0.33 -10.34 -9.50
CA GLN A 102 0.39 -9.58 -10.52
C GLN A 102 -0.43 -8.37 -11.03
N VAL A 103 -0.97 -7.58 -10.09
CA VAL A 103 -1.81 -6.41 -10.35
C VAL A 103 -1.11 -5.12 -9.97
N ALA A 104 -1.44 -4.02 -10.65
CA ALA A 104 -0.98 -2.69 -10.26
C ALA A 104 -1.55 -2.29 -8.88
N PRO A 105 -0.88 -1.40 -8.13
CA PRO A 105 -1.25 -1.09 -6.76
C PRO A 105 -2.61 -0.38 -6.60
N ASP A 106 -3.16 0.19 -7.67
CA ASP A 106 -4.52 0.74 -7.73
C ASP A 106 -5.62 -0.35 -7.86
N ALA A 107 -5.23 -1.58 -8.18
CA ALA A 107 -6.13 -2.71 -8.45
C ALA A 107 -6.04 -3.84 -7.41
N ILE A 108 -5.37 -3.62 -6.27
CA ILE A 108 -5.33 -4.59 -5.17
C ILE A 108 -6.70 -4.75 -4.52
N GLU A 109 -7.01 -5.98 -4.10
CA GLU A 109 -8.27 -6.35 -3.46
C GLU A 109 -8.02 -6.95 -2.07
N GLU A 110 -9.10 -7.26 -1.32
CA GLU A 110 -9.04 -7.82 0.04
C GLU A 110 -8.07 -9.01 0.16
N GLY A 111 -8.10 -9.94 -0.82
CA GLY A 111 -7.24 -11.12 -0.81
C GLY A 111 -5.75 -10.77 -0.87
N ASP A 112 -5.38 -9.76 -1.67
CA ASP A 112 -4.00 -9.31 -1.80
C ASP A 112 -3.52 -8.60 -0.55
N ILE A 113 -4.38 -7.77 0.05
CA ILE A 113 -4.08 -7.02 1.28
C ILE A 113 -3.87 -7.98 2.44
N ARG A 114 -4.71 -9.02 2.55
CA ARG A 114 -4.54 -10.07 3.56
C ARG A 114 -3.19 -10.76 3.41
N ALA A 115 -2.83 -11.18 2.21
CA ALA A 115 -1.55 -11.84 1.93
C ALA A 115 -0.36 -10.88 2.16
N GLY A 116 -0.46 -9.63 1.70
CA GLY A 116 0.54 -8.59 1.94
C GLY A 116 0.84 -8.38 3.42
N LEU A 117 -0.20 -8.35 4.25
CA LEU A 117 -0.07 -8.17 5.69
C LEU A 117 0.46 -9.42 6.40
N LEU A 118 -0.13 -10.59 6.12
CA LEU A 118 0.14 -11.81 6.90
C LEU A 118 1.38 -12.57 6.42
N ASP A 119 1.63 -12.58 5.11
CA ASP A 119 2.73 -13.32 4.49
C ASP A 119 3.87 -12.39 4.07
N GLY A 120 3.54 -11.22 3.50
CA GLY A 120 4.51 -10.29 2.93
C GLY A 120 5.46 -9.64 3.93
N LEU A 121 5.00 -9.42 5.17
CA LEU A 121 5.80 -8.78 6.22
C LEU A 121 6.54 -9.80 7.11
N GLY A 122 6.42 -11.11 6.84
CA GLY A 122 7.06 -12.15 7.65
C GLY A 122 8.59 -12.14 7.60
N SER A 123 9.20 -11.53 6.56
CA SER A 123 10.66 -11.44 6.43
C SER A 123 11.28 -10.18 7.05
N LEU A 124 10.47 -9.23 7.52
CA LEU A 124 10.99 -7.98 8.09
C LEU A 124 11.45 -8.19 9.54
N SER A 125 12.70 -7.83 9.82
CA SER A 125 13.25 -7.86 11.18
C SER A 125 12.77 -6.63 11.96
N LEU A 126 11.59 -6.73 12.58
CA LEU A 126 11.02 -5.66 13.41
C LEU A 126 11.10 -6.01 14.90
N PRO A 127 11.52 -5.05 15.76
CA PRO A 127 11.42 -5.22 17.21
C PRO A 127 10.00 -5.59 17.64
N GLU A 128 9.86 -6.58 18.54
CA GLU A 128 8.56 -7.09 19.01
C GLU A 128 7.62 -5.98 19.51
N LYS A 129 8.18 -4.97 20.19
CA LYS A 129 7.44 -3.81 20.71
C LYS A 129 6.78 -2.96 19.62
N LEU A 130 7.31 -2.99 18.39
CA LEU A 130 6.80 -2.20 17.27
C LEU A 130 5.76 -2.96 16.44
N GLN A 131 5.75 -4.29 16.49
CA GLN A 131 4.81 -5.11 15.72
C GLN A 131 3.33 -4.72 15.92
N PRO A 132 2.83 -4.42 17.14
CA PRO A 132 1.44 -4.02 17.34
C PRO A 132 1.02 -2.71 16.65
N LEU A 133 1.98 -1.88 16.22
CA LEU A 133 1.76 -0.61 15.54
C LEU A 133 1.65 -0.77 14.02
N VAL A 134 2.17 -1.87 13.46
CA VAL A 134 2.23 -2.10 12.00
C VAL A 134 0.86 -2.11 11.33
N PRO A 135 -0.18 -2.81 11.85
CA PRO A 135 -1.51 -2.79 11.23
C PRO A 135 -2.14 -1.40 11.20
N GLN A 136 -1.88 -0.55 12.21
CA GLN A 136 -2.38 0.82 12.22
C GLN A 136 -1.73 1.65 11.11
N LEU A 137 -0.40 1.58 11.00
CA LEU A 137 0.36 2.25 9.94
C LEU A 137 -0.13 1.85 8.53
N VAL A 138 -0.26 0.53 8.29
CA VAL A 138 -0.73 0.02 6.99
C VAL A 138 -2.17 0.46 6.72
N GLY A 139 -3.04 0.42 7.73
CA GLY A 139 -4.42 0.86 7.59
C GLY A 139 -4.55 2.34 7.25
N GLU A 140 -3.81 3.21 7.94
CA GLU A 140 -3.79 4.65 7.68
C GLU A 140 -3.29 4.98 6.28
N PHE A 141 -2.25 4.26 5.82
CA PHE A 141 -1.73 4.37 4.47
C PHE A 141 -2.79 3.99 3.41
N LEU A 142 -3.49 2.87 3.58
CA LEU A 142 -4.55 2.45 2.65
C LEU A 142 -5.70 3.47 2.58
N ALA A 143 -6.13 3.99 3.73
CA ALA A 143 -7.13 5.05 3.77
C ALA A 143 -6.62 6.33 3.08
N ASP A 144 -5.34 6.65 3.18
CA ASP A 144 -4.72 7.79 2.49
C ASP A 144 -4.70 7.62 0.98
N LEU A 145 -4.35 6.43 0.48
CA LEU A 145 -4.42 6.12 -0.94
C LEU A 145 -5.84 6.34 -1.49
N GLN A 146 -6.88 6.00 -0.73
CA GLN A 146 -8.26 6.31 -1.12
C GLN A 146 -8.52 7.82 -1.16
N ARG A 147 -8.11 8.58 -0.13
CA ARG A 147 -8.30 10.04 -0.11
C ARG A 147 -7.63 10.74 -1.30
N ARG A 148 -6.50 10.20 -1.77
CA ARG A 148 -5.79 10.69 -2.96
C ARG A 148 -6.32 10.14 -4.29
N GLY A 149 -7.33 9.28 -4.27
CA GLY A 149 -7.89 8.64 -5.47
C GLY A 149 -6.96 7.61 -6.12
N ARG A 150 -5.99 7.07 -5.38
CA ARG A 150 -5.01 6.07 -5.84
C ARG A 150 -5.46 4.63 -5.63
N LEU A 151 -6.37 4.39 -4.69
CA LEU A 151 -6.90 3.06 -4.38
C LEU A 151 -8.40 3.13 -4.05
N ALA A 152 -9.20 2.26 -4.69
CA ALA A 152 -10.60 2.13 -4.34
C ALA A 152 -10.78 1.36 -3.01
N GLY A 153 -11.70 1.83 -2.16
CA GLY A 153 -12.07 1.13 -0.92
C GLY A 153 -10.99 1.09 0.17
N GLY A 154 -9.94 1.89 0.09
CA GLY A 154 -8.87 1.99 1.08
C GLY A 154 -9.32 2.11 2.55
N GLU A 155 -10.43 2.80 2.85
CA GLU A 155 -11.00 2.85 4.21
C GLU A 155 -11.60 1.51 4.66
N THR A 156 -12.22 0.77 3.73
CA THR A 156 -12.71 -0.59 4.02
C THR A 156 -11.54 -1.53 4.25
N HIS A 157 -10.50 -1.42 3.43
CA HIS A 157 -9.26 -2.16 3.58
C HIS A 157 -8.52 -1.83 4.89
N MET A 158 -8.57 -0.58 5.36
CA MET A 158 -8.08 -0.20 6.69
C MET A 158 -8.79 -1.01 7.78
N HIS A 159 -10.12 -1.07 7.78
CA HIS A 159 -10.87 -1.84 8.78
C HIS A 159 -10.53 -3.33 8.73
N LEU A 160 -10.34 -3.89 7.54
CA LEU A 160 -9.86 -5.26 7.37
C LEU A 160 -8.49 -5.46 8.04
N VAL A 161 -7.51 -4.60 7.74
CA VAL A 161 -6.16 -4.69 8.31
C VAL A 161 -6.19 -4.61 9.84
N LEU A 162 -7.00 -3.70 10.40
CA LEU A 162 -7.17 -3.58 11.85
C LEU A 162 -7.83 -4.83 12.45
N ALA A 163 -8.82 -5.42 11.78
CA ALA A 163 -9.44 -6.67 12.21
C ALA A 163 -8.46 -7.87 12.15
N LEU A 164 -7.45 -7.81 11.28
CA LEU A 164 -6.41 -8.84 11.15
C LEU A 164 -5.24 -8.67 12.11
N LYS A 165 -5.24 -7.65 12.99
CA LYS A 165 -4.13 -7.36 13.92
C LYS A 165 -3.67 -8.58 14.71
N ASP A 166 -4.59 -9.35 15.30
CA ASP A 166 -4.21 -10.51 16.10
C ASP A 166 -3.63 -11.65 15.26
N ALA A 167 -4.13 -11.82 14.03
CA ALA A 167 -3.58 -12.81 13.10
C ALA A 167 -2.16 -12.42 12.65
N PHE A 168 -1.93 -11.13 12.39
CA PHE A 168 -0.60 -10.59 12.10
C PHE A 168 0.37 -10.84 13.26
N LEU A 169 -0.03 -10.54 14.50
CA LEU A 169 0.85 -10.79 15.66
C LEU A 169 1.16 -12.28 15.86
N ARG A 170 0.21 -13.18 15.55
CA ARG A 170 0.48 -14.63 15.55
C ARG A 170 1.49 -15.03 14.48
N SER A 171 1.34 -14.50 13.25
CA SER A 171 2.27 -14.83 12.16
C SER A 171 3.70 -14.36 12.46
N GLN A 172 3.85 -13.19 13.08
CA GLN A 172 5.16 -12.66 13.50
C GLN A 172 5.86 -13.53 14.57
N ARG A 173 5.09 -14.26 15.40
CA ARG A 173 5.65 -15.22 16.36
C ARG A 173 5.98 -16.59 15.76
N GLY A 174 5.69 -16.80 14.47
CA GLY A 174 5.85 -18.10 13.81
C GLY A 174 4.85 -19.15 14.28
N GLU A 175 3.73 -18.73 14.88
CA GLU A 175 2.65 -19.62 15.28
C GLU A 175 1.87 -20.06 14.03
N VAL A 176 2.12 -21.29 13.58
CA VAL A 176 1.33 -21.91 12.52
C VAL A 176 0.09 -22.52 13.15
N GLU A 177 -1.10 -22.02 12.82
CA GLU A 177 -2.35 -22.70 13.17
C GLU A 177 -2.37 -24.06 12.47
N SER A 178 -2.28 -25.13 13.26
CA SER A 178 -2.46 -26.47 12.73
C SER A 178 -3.88 -26.60 12.20
N ILE A 179 -4.03 -26.80 10.89
CA ILE A 179 -5.32 -27.14 10.29
C ILE A 179 -5.71 -28.51 10.85
N ASP A 180 -6.50 -28.50 11.93
CA ASP A 180 -7.19 -29.71 12.37
C ASP A 180 -8.14 -30.08 11.24
N ARG A 181 -7.78 -31.10 10.47
CA ARG A 181 -8.65 -31.65 9.45
C ARG A 181 -9.87 -32.20 10.17
N ILE A 182 -10.95 -31.42 10.24
CA ILE A 182 -12.30 -31.88 10.60
C ILE A 182 -12.86 -32.78 9.48
N ALA A 183 -12.01 -33.53 8.78
CA ALA A 183 -12.44 -34.70 8.06
C ALA A 183 -12.54 -35.80 9.11
N ALA A 184 -13.77 -36.20 9.45
CA ALA A 184 -13.97 -37.44 10.18
C ALA A 184 -13.14 -38.53 9.49
N LYS A 185 -12.19 -39.15 10.20
CA LYS A 185 -11.40 -40.27 9.68
C LYS A 185 -12.39 -41.37 9.28
N ILE A 186 -12.77 -41.40 8.01
CA ILE A 186 -13.66 -42.43 7.51
C ILE A 186 -12.91 -43.76 7.49
N GLY A 187 -13.41 -44.72 8.23
CA GLY A 187 -12.86 -46.05 8.29
C GLY A 187 -13.01 -46.75 6.95
N ARG A 188 -12.02 -47.56 6.57
CA ARG A 188 -12.02 -48.36 5.33
C ARG A 188 -13.31 -49.20 5.17
N ASN A 189 -13.94 -49.62 6.27
CA ASN A 189 -15.17 -50.43 6.28
C ASN A 189 -16.48 -49.62 6.44
N ASP A 190 -16.40 -48.31 6.67
CA ASP A 190 -17.58 -47.48 6.91
C ASP A 190 -18.41 -47.31 5.64
N ARG A 191 -19.68 -46.88 5.78
CA ARG A 191 -20.52 -46.58 4.62
C ARG A 191 -19.91 -45.42 3.84
N CYS A 192 -19.83 -45.58 2.53
CA CYS A 192 -19.23 -44.59 1.65
C CYS A 192 -20.10 -43.32 1.60
N PRO A 193 -19.51 -42.11 1.76
CA PRO A 193 -20.25 -40.86 1.87
C PRO A 193 -20.86 -40.40 0.54
N CYS A 194 -20.51 -41.04 -0.58
CA CYS A 194 -21.12 -40.80 -1.89
C CYS A 194 -22.56 -41.33 -2.02
N GLY A 195 -23.12 -41.96 -0.98
CA GLY A 195 -24.49 -42.47 -0.99
C GLY A 195 -24.68 -43.83 -1.67
N SER A 196 -23.61 -44.49 -2.10
CA SER A 196 -23.69 -45.80 -2.78
C SER A 196 -24.15 -46.96 -1.89
N GLY A 197 -24.19 -46.77 -0.57
CA GLY A 197 -24.45 -47.83 0.41
C GLY A 197 -23.34 -48.87 0.55
N LYS A 198 -22.27 -48.80 -0.26
CA LYS A 198 -21.12 -49.70 -0.22
C LYS A 198 -20.14 -49.28 0.90
N LYS A 199 -19.28 -50.20 1.33
CA LYS A 199 -18.14 -49.88 2.21
C LYS A 199 -17.20 -48.92 1.48
N TYR A 200 -16.60 -47.94 2.16
CA TYR A 200 -15.69 -46.94 1.58
C TYR A 200 -14.60 -47.59 0.74
N LYS A 201 -14.00 -48.67 1.25
CA LYS A 201 -12.98 -49.46 0.53
C LYS A 201 -13.43 -50.10 -0.77
N LYS A 202 -14.72 -50.36 -0.94
CA LYS A 202 -15.32 -51.00 -2.12
C LYS A 202 -15.98 -49.97 -3.06
N CYS A 203 -15.75 -48.69 -2.83
CA CYS A 203 -16.40 -47.61 -3.55
C CYS A 203 -15.38 -46.52 -3.85
N CYS A 204 -15.46 -45.36 -3.19
CA CYS A 204 -14.59 -44.22 -3.50
C CYS A 204 -13.11 -44.48 -3.25
N LEU A 205 -12.74 -45.46 -2.42
CA LEU A 205 -11.32 -45.81 -2.27
C LEU A 205 -10.73 -46.44 -3.54
N HIS A 206 -11.41 -47.43 -4.15
CA HIS A 206 -10.94 -48.03 -5.41
C HIS A 206 -10.97 -47.04 -6.59
N LEU A 207 -11.86 -46.04 -6.57
CA LEU A 207 -11.91 -45.01 -7.62
C LEU A 207 -10.70 -44.07 -7.60
N LEU A 208 -9.95 -44.01 -6.50
CA LEU A 208 -8.73 -43.20 -6.39
C LEU A 208 -7.47 -44.01 -6.75
N ASP A 209 -7.55 -45.34 -6.67
CA ASP A 209 -6.40 -46.23 -6.85
C ASP A 209 -6.16 -46.64 -8.32
N GLY A 210 -7.07 -46.30 -9.24
CA GLY A 210 -6.84 -46.45 -10.69
C GLY A 210 -6.57 -47.89 -11.13
N ASP A 211 -7.50 -48.81 -10.86
CA ASP A 211 -7.44 -50.14 -11.45
C ASP A 211 -8.11 -50.11 -12.84
N ASP A 212 -7.32 -49.78 -13.87
CA ASP A 212 -7.59 -50.20 -15.24
C ASP A 212 -7.63 -51.73 -15.28
N GLN A 213 -8.80 -52.28 -15.62
CA GLN A 213 -9.02 -53.71 -15.77
C GLN A 213 -9.66 -54.00 -17.12
#